data_AF-A0A4T0VS03-F1
#
_entry.id   AF-A0A4T0VS03-F1
#
_cell.length_a   1.000
_cell.length_b   1.000
_cell.length_c   1.000
_cell.angle_alpha   90.00
_cell.angle_beta   90.00
_cell.angle_gamma   90.00
#
_symmetry.space_group_name_H-M   'P 1'
#
loop_
_entity.id
_entity.type
_entity.pdbx_description
1 polymer ?
#
loop_
_entity_poly.entity_id
_entity_poly.type
_entity_poly.pdbx_seq_one_letter_code
_entity_poly.pdbx_strand_id
1 'polypeptide(L)'
;MASLAPAFLARFAVLALLLTSSVLAKTIELDWNIGWVLANPDGAFDKPTIAVNGQWPLPLIEADKGDRLVLTVHNHLGNASTSLHFHGMFQNGTNHMDGAVGITQCAIPPGKSFTYDFKFDQVGTYWYHAHNDGQYPEGLRGPLVIHDPKGPYEGKYDEELVITFSDWYHRSTRALIKELISVENPTGAEPVPNSALMNDTQNLKVGVQPGKTYLVRMVNIGAFASHYVWFEGHPMRVVEVDGVWTDEAAADMLYIAPAQRYSVLLTTRDDASAGNFAIVGAMDEDLFDVIPDGLNPNVTGWLVYDDHKPLPEPAAVDEFDPFDDFELVPVDREEIYDRVDHSFSFNVKMDNLGDGANYAFFNDKTYVLPKVPSLYTALTVGAAHAADPRVYGTYTIPHVLRRNDVVEIVLNNEDDGKHPFHLHGHQFQVIHRSDEDAGAFANGTGSSAVAFPRHPMRRDTLLVEGNGNFVIRFRADNPGVWLFHCHIEWHMDQGLIATIVEAPEALQGRAVPEGHLEACRAARVPTEGNAAGNTKNPLDLRGENRPPAPLPEGFTPKGYVAMFFSCVAAFLGLAVISWYGAMDSDKEASIEDRAASGSRDRDE
;
A
#
# COMPACT_ATOMS: atom_id res chain seq x y z
N MET A 1 66.33 -32.31 -29.30
CA MET A 1 66.11 -31.66 -28.00
C MET A 1 65.41 -30.34 -28.25
N ALA A 2 64.30 -30.12 -27.56
CA ALA A 2 63.20 -29.26 -27.94
C ALA A 2 63.45 -27.76 -27.68
N SER A 3 63.01 -26.92 -28.61
CA SER A 3 62.88 -25.47 -28.48
C SER A 3 61.48 -25.11 -28.93
N LEU A 4 60.53 -25.02 -28.01
CA LEU A 4 59.16 -24.50 -28.22
C LEU A 4 58.54 -24.21 -26.85
N ALA A 5 58.84 -23.07 -26.22
CA ALA A 5 58.09 -22.57 -25.06
C ALA A 5 58.45 -21.11 -24.66
N PRO A 6 58.17 -20.09 -25.50
CA PRO A 6 57.75 -18.82 -24.89
C PRO A 6 56.47 -18.21 -25.51
N ALA A 7 56.05 -18.66 -26.69
CA ALA A 7 54.90 -18.06 -27.39
C ALA A 7 53.53 -18.57 -26.89
N PHE A 8 53.48 -19.70 -26.18
CA PHE A 8 52.22 -20.31 -25.72
C PHE A 8 51.71 -19.73 -24.39
N LEU A 9 52.61 -19.29 -23.50
CA LEU A 9 52.25 -18.72 -22.19
C LEU A 9 51.72 -17.28 -22.30
N ALA A 10 52.25 -16.48 -23.22
CA ALA A 10 51.78 -15.10 -23.44
C ALA A 10 50.37 -15.04 -24.05
N ARG A 11 49.98 -16.04 -24.87
CA ARG A 11 48.62 -16.12 -25.44
C ARG A 11 47.59 -16.60 -24.43
N PHE A 12 47.96 -17.42 -23.45
CA PHE A 12 47.05 -17.85 -22.37
C PHE A 12 46.76 -16.73 -21.36
N ALA A 13 47.73 -15.85 -21.07
CA ALA A 13 47.54 -14.73 -20.17
C ALA A 13 46.60 -13.65 -20.77
N VAL A 14 46.70 -13.38 -22.07
CA VAL A 14 45.80 -12.43 -22.77
C VAL A 14 44.40 -13.00 -22.95
N LEU A 15 44.25 -14.32 -23.15
CA LEU A 15 42.94 -14.96 -23.21
C LEU A 15 42.27 -15.07 -21.82
N ALA A 16 43.04 -15.25 -20.75
CA ALA A 16 42.52 -15.28 -19.38
C ALA A 16 42.06 -13.90 -18.88
N LEU A 17 42.68 -12.81 -19.34
CA LEU A 17 42.25 -11.43 -19.06
C LEU A 17 41.03 -10.99 -19.89
N LEU A 18 40.72 -11.66 -21.00
CA LEU A 18 39.51 -11.43 -21.79
C LEU A 18 38.30 -12.27 -21.33
N LEU A 19 38.49 -13.16 -20.35
CA LEU A 19 37.43 -14.01 -19.78
C LEU A 19 37.01 -13.59 -18.36
N THR A 20 37.58 -12.51 -17.83
CA THR A 20 37.08 -11.87 -16.60
C THR A 20 36.23 -10.67 -16.99
N SER A 21 34.94 -10.90 -17.22
CA SER A 21 33.94 -9.84 -17.10
C SER A 21 33.92 -9.40 -15.63
N SER A 22 34.78 -8.46 -15.28
CA SER A 22 34.68 -7.74 -14.01
C SER A 22 33.40 -6.91 -14.08
N VAL A 23 32.32 -7.42 -13.49
CA VAL A 23 31.12 -6.64 -13.19
C VAL A 23 31.55 -5.59 -12.17
N LEU A 24 31.83 -4.38 -12.65
CA LEU A 24 32.13 -3.24 -11.80
C LEU A 24 30.81 -2.64 -11.35
N ALA A 25 30.53 -2.68 -10.05
CA ALA A 25 29.42 -1.96 -9.45
C ALA A 25 29.48 -0.48 -9.87
N LYS A 26 28.44 -0.01 -10.55
CA LYS A 26 28.29 1.36 -11.02
C LYS A 26 27.68 2.22 -9.91
N THR A 27 28.03 3.50 -9.89
CA THR A 27 27.29 4.51 -9.11
C THR A 27 26.32 5.21 -10.05
N ILE A 28 25.03 5.17 -9.72
CA ILE A 28 23.94 5.86 -10.41
C ILE A 28 23.72 7.17 -9.66
N GLU A 29 24.23 8.25 -10.23
CA GLU A 29 24.09 9.60 -9.68
C GLU A 29 22.90 10.29 -10.35
N LEU A 30 21.91 10.69 -9.55
CA LEU A 30 20.69 11.38 -10.00
C LEU A 30 20.53 12.69 -9.22
N ASP A 31 20.11 13.74 -9.92
CA ASP A 31 19.74 15.03 -9.34
C ASP A 31 18.32 15.37 -9.78
N TRP A 32 17.40 15.37 -8.82
CA TRP A 32 15.95 15.48 -9.04
C TRP A 32 15.39 16.73 -8.41
N ASN A 33 14.82 17.58 -9.25
CA ASN A 33 14.01 18.71 -8.85
C ASN A 33 12.54 18.30 -8.82
N ILE A 34 11.97 18.14 -7.63
CA ILE A 34 10.55 17.81 -7.44
C ILE A 34 9.74 19.10 -7.50
N GLY A 35 8.83 19.19 -8.46
CA GLY A 35 7.98 20.35 -8.68
C GLY A 35 6.65 19.97 -9.33
N TRP A 36 5.89 20.98 -9.76
CA TRP A 36 4.58 20.79 -10.37
C TRP A 36 4.64 20.94 -11.90
N VAL A 37 3.90 20.09 -12.61
CA VAL A 37 3.54 20.25 -14.02
C VAL A 37 2.02 20.13 -14.16
N LEU A 38 1.50 20.44 -15.34
CA LEU A 38 0.12 20.08 -15.71
C LEU A 38 0.16 18.77 -16.49
N ALA A 39 -0.68 17.82 -16.12
CA ALA A 39 -0.87 16.55 -16.82
C ALA A 39 -2.36 16.25 -17.01
N ASN A 40 -2.68 15.54 -18.09
CA ASN A 40 -4.05 15.13 -18.43
C ASN A 40 -4.02 13.71 -19.03
N PRO A 41 -3.68 12.68 -18.22
CA PRO A 41 -3.43 11.34 -18.72
C PRO A 41 -4.69 10.62 -19.24
N ASP A 42 -5.88 11.03 -18.77
CA ASP A 42 -7.17 10.46 -19.14
C ASP A 42 -8.00 11.37 -20.06
N GLY A 43 -7.42 12.47 -20.54
CA GLY A 43 -8.07 13.39 -21.47
C GLY A 43 -9.19 14.24 -20.87
N ALA A 44 -9.45 14.20 -19.56
CA ALA A 44 -10.48 15.00 -18.91
C ALA A 44 -10.11 16.49 -18.84
N PHE A 45 -9.04 16.84 -18.13
CA PHE A 45 -8.53 18.22 -18.01
C PHE A 45 -7.10 18.27 -17.44
N ASP A 46 -6.41 19.38 -17.68
CA ASP A 46 -5.06 19.63 -17.12
C ASP A 46 -5.12 19.78 -15.59
N LYS A 47 -4.48 18.84 -14.88
CA LYS A 47 -4.38 18.81 -13.41
C LYS A 47 -2.92 19.05 -12.95
N PRO A 48 -2.70 19.85 -11.89
CA PRO A 48 -1.41 19.92 -11.21
C PRO A 48 -0.95 18.53 -10.75
N THR A 49 0.22 18.12 -11.24
CA THR A 49 0.80 16.79 -11.03
C THR A 49 2.25 16.96 -10.60
N ILE A 50 2.68 16.21 -9.59
CA ILE A 50 4.05 16.25 -9.09
C ILE A 50 4.95 15.52 -10.08
N ALA A 51 6.03 16.19 -10.47
CA ALA A 51 6.97 15.78 -11.49
C ALA A 51 8.40 15.87 -10.99
N VAL A 52 9.30 15.19 -11.69
CA VAL A 52 10.75 15.31 -11.49
C VAL A 52 11.35 16.00 -12.70
N ASN A 53 12.17 17.03 -12.47
CA ASN A 53 12.87 17.78 -13.52
C ASN A 53 11.93 18.34 -14.61
N GLY A 54 10.70 18.69 -14.23
CA GLY A 54 9.67 19.20 -15.14
C GLY A 54 9.08 18.13 -16.07
N GLN A 55 9.27 16.85 -15.78
CA GLN A 55 8.76 15.72 -16.55
C GLN A 55 7.88 14.81 -15.70
N TRP A 56 6.74 14.44 -16.29
CA TRP A 56 5.84 13.41 -15.81
C TRP A 56 5.34 12.61 -17.03
N PRO A 57 5.30 11.27 -16.98
CA PRO A 57 5.62 10.37 -15.86
C PRO A 57 7.07 10.42 -15.39
N LEU A 58 7.34 9.90 -14.19
CA LEU A 58 8.68 9.89 -13.61
C LEU A 58 9.55 8.79 -14.23
N PRO A 59 10.89 8.97 -14.28
CA PRO A 59 11.77 8.02 -14.95
C PRO A 59 11.86 6.68 -14.23
N LEU A 60 11.99 5.59 -14.99
CA LEU A 60 12.45 4.30 -14.45
C LEU A 60 13.85 4.49 -13.82
N ILE A 61 14.03 4.05 -12.59
CA ILE A 61 15.37 3.79 -12.07
C ILE A 61 15.74 2.36 -12.46
N GLU A 62 16.85 2.21 -13.18
CA GLU A 62 17.37 0.93 -13.63
C GLU A 62 18.78 0.73 -13.09
N ALA A 63 19.03 -0.43 -12.48
CA ALA A 63 20.28 -0.76 -11.84
C ALA A 63 20.64 -2.24 -12.01
N ASP A 64 21.92 -2.58 -11.87
CA ASP A 64 22.36 -3.96 -11.69
C ASP A 64 22.58 -4.27 -10.20
N LYS A 65 22.48 -5.55 -9.82
CA LYS A 65 22.87 -5.98 -8.46
C LYS A 65 24.28 -5.50 -8.10
N GLY A 66 24.38 -4.80 -6.98
CA GLY A 66 25.62 -4.26 -6.42
C GLY A 66 25.88 -2.80 -6.78
N ASP A 67 25.11 -2.21 -7.70
CA ASP A 67 25.16 -0.78 -7.99
C ASP A 67 24.78 0.06 -6.77
N ARG A 68 25.22 1.32 -6.78
CA ARG A 68 24.93 2.30 -5.73
C ARG A 68 24.10 3.44 -6.28
N LEU A 69 22.98 3.74 -5.64
CA LEU A 69 22.22 4.96 -5.91
C LEU A 69 22.77 6.11 -5.07
N VAL A 70 23.01 7.25 -5.71
CA VAL A 70 23.20 8.55 -5.04
C VAL A 70 22.21 9.52 -5.67
N LEU A 71 21.07 9.70 -5.02
CA LEU A 71 19.97 10.53 -5.50
C LEU A 71 19.83 11.77 -4.63
N THR A 72 20.19 12.94 -5.17
CA THR A 72 19.91 14.22 -4.54
C THR A 72 18.54 14.73 -4.98
N VAL A 73 17.61 14.85 -4.02
CA VAL A 73 16.28 15.40 -4.21
C VAL A 73 16.25 16.85 -3.74
N HIS A 74 15.76 17.75 -4.59
CA HIS A 74 15.47 19.16 -4.28
C HIS A 74 13.96 19.35 -4.26
N ASN A 75 13.40 19.75 -3.12
CA ASN A 75 11.97 20.02 -3.00
C ASN A 75 11.66 21.45 -3.46
N HIS A 76 11.06 21.61 -4.65
CA HIS A 76 10.57 22.87 -5.18
C HIS A 76 9.03 22.90 -5.35
N LEU A 77 8.29 22.06 -4.60
CA LEU A 77 6.82 22.09 -4.59
C LEU A 77 6.28 23.44 -4.06
N GLY A 78 7.05 24.13 -3.22
CA GLY A 78 6.73 25.46 -2.68
C GLY A 78 5.69 25.47 -1.57
N ASN A 79 4.67 24.60 -1.65
CA ASN A 79 3.54 24.52 -0.71
C ASN A 79 3.50 23.24 0.15
N ALA A 80 4.40 22.28 -0.11
CA ALA A 80 4.40 20.98 0.56
C ALA A 80 5.84 20.47 0.83
N SER A 81 6.03 19.79 1.96
CA SER A 81 7.23 18.99 2.21
C SER A 81 7.17 17.70 1.39
N THR A 82 8.24 16.92 1.30
CA THR A 82 8.20 15.63 0.58
C THR A 82 9.23 14.63 1.14
N SER A 83 9.15 13.38 0.69
CA SER A 83 10.17 12.34 0.88
C SER A 83 10.05 11.33 -0.26
N LEU A 84 10.97 10.37 -0.35
CA LEU A 84 10.88 9.24 -1.27
C LEU A 84 11.15 7.95 -0.50
N HIS A 85 10.21 7.02 -0.58
CA HIS A 85 10.38 5.64 -0.18
C HIS A 85 10.71 4.78 -1.41
N PHE A 86 11.57 3.79 -1.22
CA PHE A 86 11.94 2.81 -2.25
C PHE A 86 11.29 1.48 -1.88
N HIS A 87 10.08 1.28 -2.37
CA HIS A 87 9.20 0.18 -2.00
C HIS A 87 9.85 -1.18 -2.24
N GLY A 88 9.82 -2.03 -1.22
CA GLY A 88 10.44 -3.37 -1.23
C GLY A 88 11.97 -3.35 -1.06
N MET A 89 12.61 -2.18 -0.91
CA MET A 89 14.03 -2.13 -0.58
C MET A 89 14.28 -2.48 0.88
N PHE A 90 15.11 -3.51 1.14
CA PHE A 90 15.43 -3.94 2.50
C PHE A 90 16.16 -2.87 3.31
N GLN A 91 16.92 -1.98 2.65
CA GLN A 91 17.70 -0.94 3.34
C GLN A 91 18.60 -1.50 4.46
N ASN A 92 19.20 -2.68 4.23
CA ASN A 92 19.99 -3.37 5.25
C ASN A 92 21.23 -2.55 5.62
N GLY A 93 21.29 -2.11 6.87
CA GLY A 93 22.32 -1.20 7.37
C GLY A 93 22.11 0.27 6.98
N THR A 94 21.14 0.56 6.12
CA THR A 94 20.78 1.90 5.63
C THR A 94 19.32 2.26 5.95
N ASN A 95 18.73 1.77 7.06
CA ASN A 95 17.35 2.09 7.46
C ASN A 95 17.01 3.60 7.46
N HIS A 96 18.00 4.49 7.67
CA HIS A 96 17.79 5.93 7.53
C HIS A 96 17.47 6.39 6.09
N MET A 97 17.80 5.62 5.06
CA MET A 97 17.50 5.90 3.65
C MET A 97 16.15 5.32 3.18
N ASP A 98 15.34 4.81 4.10
CA ASP A 98 14.04 4.21 3.80
C ASP A 98 12.97 5.22 3.36
N GLY A 99 13.04 6.49 3.79
CA GLY A 99 12.16 7.53 3.23
C GLY A 99 10.86 7.82 3.99
N ALA A 100 10.50 7.00 4.98
CA ALA A 100 9.25 7.17 5.75
C ALA A 100 9.32 8.36 6.72
N VAL A 101 8.47 9.37 6.50
CA VAL A 101 8.42 10.60 7.32
C VAL A 101 7.92 10.32 8.73
N GLY A 102 8.63 10.84 9.73
CA GLY A 102 8.32 10.61 11.14
C GLY A 102 8.74 9.23 11.64
N ILE A 103 9.35 8.40 10.79
CA ILE A 103 9.88 7.09 11.15
C ILE A 103 11.39 7.10 11.01
N THR A 104 11.88 7.08 9.77
CA THR A 104 13.31 6.97 9.44
C THR A 104 13.91 8.33 9.10
N GLN A 105 13.07 9.31 8.74
CA GLN A 105 13.50 10.68 8.49
C GLN A 105 12.48 11.76 8.84
N CYS A 106 12.94 13.02 8.84
CA CYS A 106 12.05 14.17 8.74
C CYS A 106 11.70 14.42 7.27
N ALA A 107 10.53 15.01 7.00
CA ALA A 107 10.18 15.45 5.64
C ALA A 107 11.17 16.52 5.15
N ILE A 108 11.40 16.54 3.84
CA ILE A 108 12.23 17.53 3.14
C ILE A 108 11.37 18.79 2.93
N PRO A 109 11.61 19.91 3.63
CA PRO A 109 10.76 21.10 3.49
C PRO A 109 10.92 21.79 2.12
N PRO A 110 9.96 22.65 1.71
CA PRO A 110 10.11 23.47 0.50
C PRO A 110 11.43 24.26 0.48
N GLY A 111 12.13 24.23 -0.66
CA GLY A 111 13.41 24.89 -0.88
C GLY A 111 14.61 24.21 -0.20
N LYS A 112 14.44 22.97 0.28
CA LYS A 112 15.50 22.14 0.87
C LYS A 112 15.76 20.91 0.03
N SER A 113 16.90 20.29 0.29
CA SER A 113 17.37 19.12 -0.44
C SER A 113 17.81 18.03 0.52
N PHE A 114 17.79 16.79 0.04
CA PHE A 114 18.20 15.61 0.77
C PHE A 114 18.81 14.60 -0.21
N THR A 115 19.81 13.82 0.23
CA THR A 115 20.45 12.82 -0.63
C THR A 115 20.21 11.42 -0.09
N TYR A 116 19.57 10.58 -0.90
CA TYR A 116 19.45 9.15 -0.66
C TYR A 116 20.68 8.44 -1.22
N ASP A 117 21.33 7.62 -0.39
CA ASP A 117 22.61 7.00 -0.71
C ASP A 117 22.70 5.59 -0.14
N PHE A 118 22.48 4.59 -1.01
CA PHE A 118 22.50 3.18 -0.63
C PHE A 118 22.82 2.28 -1.83
N LYS A 119 23.05 0.99 -1.56
CA LYS A 119 23.36 -0.02 -2.59
C LYS A 119 22.15 -0.88 -2.90
N PHE A 120 22.06 -1.30 -4.15
CA PHE A 120 21.11 -2.29 -4.62
C PHE A 120 21.66 -3.70 -4.42
N ASP A 121 21.52 -4.24 -3.21
CA ASP A 121 21.96 -5.62 -2.90
C ASP A 121 20.89 -6.68 -3.27
N GLN A 122 19.67 -6.23 -3.56
CA GLN A 122 18.54 -7.04 -4.01
C GLN A 122 18.43 -7.09 -5.55
N VAL A 123 17.47 -7.85 -6.07
CA VAL A 123 17.16 -7.99 -7.50
C VAL A 123 15.65 -8.11 -7.69
N GLY A 124 15.14 -7.77 -8.88
CA GLY A 124 13.74 -7.90 -9.24
C GLY A 124 13.03 -6.57 -9.47
N THR A 125 11.71 -6.58 -9.33
CA THR A 125 10.84 -5.47 -9.70
C THR A 125 10.32 -4.74 -8.46
N TYR A 126 10.62 -3.45 -8.41
CA TYR A 126 10.31 -2.54 -7.31
C TYR A 126 9.75 -1.22 -7.87
N TRP A 127 9.51 -0.27 -6.99
CA TRP A 127 9.11 1.08 -7.35
C TRP A 127 9.51 2.06 -6.25
N TYR A 128 9.41 3.34 -6.53
CA TYR A 128 9.65 4.40 -5.56
C TYR A 128 8.49 5.38 -5.60
N HIS A 129 8.17 5.96 -4.45
CA HIS A 129 7.05 6.89 -4.34
C HIS A 129 7.23 7.85 -3.16
N ALA A 130 6.45 8.93 -3.16
CA ALA A 130 6.38 9.81 -2.02
C ALA A 130 5.80 9.08 -0.80
N HIS A 131 6.38 9.31 0.37
CA HIS A 131 5.88 8.76 1.64
C HIS A 131 5.53 9.89 2.61
N ASN A 132 4.80 10.89 2.10
CA ASN A 132 4.40 12.10 2.82
C ASN A 132 3.09 12.66 2.27
N ASP A 133 2.10 12.89 3.14
CA ASP A 133 0.86 13.65 2.88
C ASP A 133 0.06 13.25 1.61
N GLY A 134 -0.12 11.96 1.28
CA GLY A 134 -0.94 11.61 0.11
C GLY A 134 -0.33 11.98 -1.24
N GLN A 135 0.98 12.16 -1.33
CA GLN A 135 1.59 12.82 -2.49
C GLN A 135 1.75 11.92 -3.72
N TYR A 136 1.98 10.62 -3.56
CA TYR A 136 2.31 9.80 -4.71
C TYR A 136 1.15 9.63 -5.71
N PRO A 137 -0.14 9.60 -5.31
CA PRO A 137 -1.26 9.67 -6.24
C PRO A 137 -1.34 10.99 -7.02
N GLU A 138 -0.67 12.05 -6.54
CA GLU A 138 -0.51 13.31 -7.28
C GLU A 138 0.63 13.26 -8.30
N GLY A 139 1.33 12.13 -8.44
CA GLY A 139 2.28 11.88 -9.53
C GLY A 139 3.69 11.52 -9.11
N LEU A 140 4.07 11.67 -7.83
CA LEU A 140 5.42 11.37 -7.33
C LEU A 140 5.60 9.86 -7.08
N ARG A 141 5.61 9.09 -8.17
CA ARG A 141 5.75 7.63 -8.20
C ARG A 141 6.43 7.18 -9.49
N GLY A 142 7.22 6.10 -9.45
CA GLY A 142 7.83 5.52 -10.63
C GLY A 142 8.45 4.13 -10.39
N PRO A 143 8.65 3.32 -11.44
CA PRO A 143 9.20 1.98 -11.30
C PRO A 143 10.70 1.99 -10.99
N LEU A 144 11.17 0.92 -10.35
CA LEU A 144 12.57 0.62 -10.05
C LEU A 144 12.84 -0.83 -10.44
N VAL A 145 13.78 -1.07 -11.36
CA VAL A 145 14.18 -2.43 -11.76
C VAL A 145 15.63 -2.65 -11.40
N ILE A 146 15.90 -3.77 -10.71
CA ILE A 146 17.25 -4.19 -10.37
C ILE A 146 17.53 -5.53 -11.03
N HIS A 147 18.42 -5.52 -12.03
CA HIS A 147 18.74 -6.68 -12.83
C HIS A 147 19.62 -7.68 -12.09
N ASP A 148 19.36 -8.96 -12.36
CA ASP A 148 20.23 -10.08 -11.98
C ASP A 148 20.80 -10.74 -13.23
N PRO A 149 22.04 -10.39 -13.64
CA PRO A 149 22.70 -11.05 -14.78
C PRO A 149 22.91 -12.57 -14.59
N LYS A 150 22.59 -13.11 -13.41
CA LYS A 150 22.64 -14.53 -13.07
C LYS A 150 21.28 -15.06 -12.58
N GLY A 151 20.20 -14.33 -12.85
CA GLY A 151 18.86 -14.70 -12.44
C GLY A 151 18.41 -16.03 -13.07
N PRO A 152 17.45 -16.75 -12.46
CA PRO A 152 17.03 -18.08 -12.91
C PRO A 152 16.33 -18.09 -14.28
N TYR A 153 15.90 -16.93 -14.75
CA TYR A 153 15.24 -16.73 -16.06
C TYR A 153 16.09 -15.96 -17.06
N GLU A 154 17.32 -15.57 -16.70
CA GLU A 154 18.24 -14.91 -17.62
C GLU A 154 18.50 -15.78 -18.85
N GLY A 155 18.38 -15.19 -20.04
CA GLY A 155 18.47 -15.91 -21.32
C GLY A 155 17.23 -16.75 -21.69
N LYS A 156 16.13 -16.70 -20.92
CA LYS A 156 14.83 -17.33 -21.29
C LYS A 156 13.83 -16.35 -21.92
N TYR A 157 14.18 -15.07 -21.98
CA TYR A 157 13.42 -14.02 -22.66
C TYR A 157 14.36 -13.27 -23.61
N ASP A 158 13.76 -12.62 -24.60
CA ASP A 158 14.47 -11.85 -25.62
C ASP A 158 14.56 -10.36 -25.27
N GLU A 159 13.54 -9.82 -24.58
CA GLU A 159 13.37 -8.39 -24.31
C GLU A 159 12.60 -8.20 -22.99
N GLU A 160 12.66 -7.01 -22.40
CA GLU A 160 11.92 -6.65 -21.19
C GLU A 160 10.91 -5.53 -21.45
N LEU A 161 9.80 -5.55 -20.73
CA LEU A 161 8.77 -4.51 -20.76
C LEU A 161 8.38 -4.15 -19.32
N VAL A 162 8.19 -2.86 -19.05
CA VAL A 162 7.66 -2.37 -17.77
C VAL A 162 6.28 -1.76 -18.02
N ILE A 163 5.28 -2.26 -17.28
CA ILE A 163 3.89 -1.79 -17.35
C ILE A 163 3.43 -1.45 -15.93
N THR A 164 3.00 -0.22 -15.71
CA THR A 164 2.40 0.21 -14.45
C THR A 164 0.90 0.32 -14.60
N PHE A 165 0.18 0.01 -13.53
CA PHE A 165 -1.25 0.21 -13.38
C PHE A 165 -1.49 1.18 -12.24
N SER A 166 -2.48 2.06 -12.39
CA SER A 166 -2.84 2.97 -11.31
C SER A 166 -4.24 3.53 -11.49
N ASP A 167 -4.84 3.89 -10.37
CA ASP A 167 -5.95 4.81 -10.35
C ASP A 167 -5.51 6.28 -10.53
N TRP A 168 -6.46 7.09 -10.98
CA TRP A 168 -6.27 8.52 -11.22
C TRP A 168 -7.40 9.34 -10.64
N TYR A 169 -7.00 10.38 -9.89
CA TYR A 169 -7.90 11.32 -9.26
C TYR A 169 -7.84 12.69 -9.95
N HIS A 170 -8.99 13.27 -10.21
CA HIS A 170 -9.16 14.62 -10.75
C HIS A 170 -8.98 15.72 -9.70
N ARG A 171 -9.09 15.35 -8.42
CA ARG A 171 -9.00 16.25 -7.27
C ARG A 171 -7.67 16.04 -6.56
N SER A 172 -7.21 17.05 -5.82
CA SER A 172 -5.99 16.93 -5.02
C SER A 172 -6.20 15.94 -3.89
N THR A 173 -5.24 15.04 -3.67
CA THR A 173 -5.28 14.04 -2.58
C THR A 173 -5.45 14.72 -1.24
N ARG A 174 -4.77 15.86 -1.02
CA ARG A 174 -4.92 16.63 0.22
C ARG A 174 -6.33 17.19 0.46
N ALA A 175 -7.08 17.47 -0.61
CA ALA A 175 -8.48 17.86 -0.48
C ALA A 175 -9.34 16.64 -0.14
N LEU A 176 -9.08 15.50 -0.81
CA LEU A 176 -9.79 14.25 -0.58
C LEU A 176 -9.57 13.71 0.86
N ILE A 177 -8.35 13.74 1.39
CA ILE A 177 -8.06 13.33 2.78
C ILE A 177 -8.85 14.16 3.80
N LYS A 178 -9.04 15.46 3.54
CA LYS A 178 -9.86 16.32 4.42
C LYS A 178 -11.34 15.99 4.39
N GLU A 179 -11.83 15.43 3.30
CA GLU A 179 -13.22 15.02 3.15
C GLU A 179 -13.43 13.61 3.71
N LEU A 180 -12.44 12.73 3.53
CA LEU A 180 -12.38 11.41 4.12
C LEU A 180 -12.43 11.49 5.65
N ILE A 181 -11.49 12.22 6.26
CA ILE A 181 -11.39 12.36 7.72
C ILE A 181 -12.22 13.57 8.17
N SER A 182 -13.55 13.42 8.08
CA SER A 182 -14.52 14.46 8.38
C SER A 182 -15.76 13.90 9.08
N VAL A 183 -16.38 14.72 9.93
CA VAL A 183 -17.72 14.44 10.48
C VAL A 183 -18.81 14.34 9.41
N GLU A 184 -18.55 14.88 8.22
CA GLU A 184 -19.44 14.80 7.06
C GLU A 184 -19.34 13.44 6.34
N ASN A 185 -18.31 12.63 6.64
CA ASN A 185 -18.11 11.28 6.11
C ASN A 185 -17.94 10.24 7.25
N PRO A 186 -18.97 10.03 8.09
CA PRO A 186 -18.86 9.16 9.27
C PRO A 186 -18.79 7.66 8.94
N THR A 187 -19.03 7.27 7.69
CA THR A 187 -18.82 5.88 7.24
C THR A 187 -17.34 5.61 7.01
N GLY A 188 -16.55 6.64 6.73
CA GLY A 188 -15.16 6.47 6.29
C GLY A 188 -15.02 6.13 4.81
N ALA A 189 -16.09 6.32 4.01
CA ALA A 189 -16.12 5.99 2.60
C ALA A 189 -14.92 6.59 1.85
N GLU A 190 -14.13 5.75 1.21
CA GLU A 190 -12.94 6.16 0.49
C GLU A 190 -13.33 7.00 -0.74
N PRO A 191 -12.52 8.00 -1.09
CA PRO A 191 -12.72 8.70 -2.34
C PRO A 191 -12.47 7.75 -3.51
N VAL A 192 -13.50 7.54 -4.33
CA VAL A 192 -13.42 6.71 -5.54
C VAL A 192 -12.63 7.46 -6.63
N PRO A 193 -11.68 6.81 -7.32
CA PRO A 193 -10.95 7.43 -8.42
C PRO A 193 -11.84 7.74 -9.62
N ASN A 194 -11.31 8.50 -10.58
CA ASN A 194 -12.04 8.86 -11.79
C ASN A 194 -11.74 7.91 -12.96
N SER A 195 -10.51 7.41 -13.05
CA SER A 195 -10.03 6.67 -14.21
C SER A 195 -8.95 5.65 -13.84
N ALA A 196 -8.93 4.52 -14.54
CA ALA A 196 -7.76 3.64 -14.60
C ALA A 196 -6.74 4.14 -15.63
N LEU A 197 -5.46 3.97 -15.31
CA LEU A 197 -4.32 4.29 -16.16
C LEU A 197 -3.38 3.09 -16.29
N MET A 198 -2.74 2.99 -17.45
CA MET A 198 -1.69 2.02 -17.78
C MET A 198 -0.48 2.80 -18.31
N ASN A 199 0.68 2.71 -17.66
CA ASN A 199 1.83 3.60 -17.91
C ASN A 199 1.43 5.09 -17.97
N ASP A 200 0.59 5.50 -17.01
CA ASP A 200 0.11 6.89 -16.89
C ASP A 200 -0.58 7.43 -18.16
N THR A 201 -1.26 6.55 -18.90
CA THR A 201 -2.11 6.87 -20.06
C THR A 201 -3.32 5.92 -20.14
N GLN A 202 -4.27 6.18 -21.05
CA GLN A 202 -5.44 5.32 -21.30
C GLN A 202 -5.37 4.53 -22.61
N ASN A 203 -4.31 4.72 -23.40
CA ASN A 203 -4.20 4.15 -24.75
C ASN A 203 -2.77 3.66 -25.06
N LEU A 204 -2.16 2.94 -24.12
CA LEU A 204 -0.78 2.47 -24.23
C LEU A 204 -0.59 1.58 -25.48
N LYS A 205 0.46 1.85 -26.27
CA LYS A 205 0.83 1.01 -27.42
C LYS A 205 2.22 0.44 -27.20
N VAL A 206 2.31 -0.88 -27.10
CA VAL A 206 3.56 -1.61 -26.89
C VAL A 206 3.91 -2.36 -28.16
N GLY A 207 4.92 -1.89 -28.89
CA GLY A 207 5.39 -2.57 -30.09
C GLY A 207 6.05 -3.90 -29.75
N VAL A 208 5.62 -4.99 -30.38
CA VAL A 208 6.17 -6.33 -30.15
C VAL A 208 6.55 -7.03 -31.44
N GLN A 209 7.53 -7.93 -31.36
CA GLN A 209 7.98 -8.74 -32.47
C GLN A 209 7.37 -10.15 -32.38
N PRO A 210 6.89 -10.75 -33.49
CA PRO A 210 6.35 -12.11 -33.50
C PRO A 210 7.36 -13.17 -33.03
N GLY A 211 6.89 -14.17 -32.30
CA GLY A 211 7.67 -15.33 -31.84
C GLY A 211 8.71 -15.04 -30.75
N LYS A 212 8.72 -13.82 -30.21
CA LYS A 212 9.60 -13.37 -29.11
C LYS A 212 8.97 -13.59 -27.74
N THR A 213 9.80 -13.89 -26.76
CA THR A 213 9.40 -13.96 -25.35
C THR A 213 9.83 -12.68 -24.63
N TYR A 214 8.89 -12.00 -24.00
CA TYR A 214 9.12 -10.80 -23.22
C TYR A 214 9.03 -11.12 -21.74
N LEU A 215 9.94 -10.59 -20.92
CA LEU A 215 9.75 -10.48 -19.48
C LEU A 215 8.97 -9.19 -19.20
N VAL A 216 7.68 -9.32 -18.90
CA VAL A 216 6.79 -8.20 -18.63
C VAL A 216 6.72 -8.00 -17.12
N ARG A 217 7.25 -6.86 -16.65
CA ARG A 217 7.28 -6.43 -15.25
C ARG A 217 6.11 -5.51 -14.99
N MET A 218 5.17 -5.96 -14.18
CA MET A 218 3.94 -5.24 -13.85
C MET A 218 3.99 -4.72 -12.43
N VAL A 219 3.56 -3.47 -12.24
CA VAL A 219 3.53 -2.80 -10.93
C VAL A 219 2.20 -2.07 -10.76
N ASN A 220 1.46 -2.33 -9.69
CA ASN A 220 0.35 -1.45 -9.32
C ASN A 220 0.89 -0.31 -8.43
N ILE A 221 0.94 0.91 -9.01
CA ILE A 221 1.37 2.15 -8.35
C ILE A 221 0.17 3.04 -7.98
N GLY A 222 -1.04 2.45 -7.95
CA GLY A 222 -2.29 3.08 -7.54
C GLY A 222 -2.36 3.38 -6.04
N ALA A 223 -3.27 4.29 -5.70
CA ALA A 223 -3.55 4.76 -4.35
C ALA A 223 -4.50 3.83 -3.59
N PHE A 224 -5.42 3.18 -4.32
CA PHE A 224 -6.56 2.49 -3.76
C PHE A 224 -6.92 1.25 -4.57
N ALA A 225 -7.15 1.41 -5.88
CA ALA A 225 -7.73 0.33 -6.68
C ALA A 225 -6.73 -0.81 -6.95
N SER A 226 -7.12 -2.02 -6.57
CA SER A 226 -6.57 -3.24 -7.16
C SER A 226 -6.97 -3.35 -8.63
N HIS A 227 -6.14 -4.02 -9.43
CA HIS A 227 -6.42 -4.23 -10.85
C HIS A 227 -6.43 -5.71 -11.20
N TYR A 228 -7.48 -6.15 -11.90
CA TYR A 228 -7.46 -7.37 -12.71
C TYR A 228 -6.72 -7.09 -14.02
N VAL A 229 -5.75 -7.93 -14.37
CA VAL A 229 -4.88 -7.72 -15.54
C VAL A 229 -4.77 -8.98 -16.39
N TRP A 230 -4.92 -8.85 -17.70
CA TRP A 230 -4.68 -9.93 -18.65
C TRP A 230 -4.23 -9.44 -20.03
N PHE A 231 -3.65 -10.35 -20.81
CA PHE A 231 -3.22 -10.11 -22.19
C PHE A 231 -4.02 -11.00 -23.13
N GLU A 232 -4.85 -10.39 -23.98
CA GLU A 232 -5.73 -11.17 -24.83
C GLU A 232 -4.95 -12.06 -25.81
N GLY A 233 -5.33 -13.34 -25.86
CA GLY A 233 -4.70 -14.32 -26.75
C GLY A 233 -3.27 -14.71 -26.35
N HIS A 234 -2.80 -14.32 -25.17
CA HIS A 234 -1.46 -14.59 -24.65
C HIS A 234 -1.52 -15.06 -23.18
N PRO A 235 -1.31 -16.36 -22.90
CA PRO A 235 -1.20 -16.81 -21.52
C PRO A 235 0.04 -16.21 -20.87
N MET A 236 -0.06 -15.86 -19.59
CA MET A 236 1.06 -15.39 -18.79
C MET A 236 1.72 -16.57 -18.07
N ARG A 237 3.04 -16.48 -17.88
CA ARG A 237 3.80 -17.40 -17.02
C ARG A 237 4.48 -16.58 -15.92
N VAL A 238 3.89 -16.54 -14.74
CA VAL A 238 4.42 -15.83 -13.56
C VAL A 238 5.77 -16.43 -13.17
N VAL A 239 6.77 -15.57 -12.99
CA VAL A 239 8.15 -15.94 -12.65
C VAL A 239 8.73 -15.14 -11.49
N GLU A 240 8.11 -14.02 -11.12
CA GLU A 240 8.55 -13.17 -10.00
C GLU A 240 7.34 -12.52 -9.34
N VAL A 241 7.34 -12.43 -8.01
CA VAL A 241 6.44 -11.56 -7.23
C VAL A 241 7.24 -10.74 -6.23
N ASP A 242 7.02 -9.43 -6.21
CA ASP A 242 7.64 -8.49 -5.27
C ASP A 242 9.16 -8.68 -5.06
N GLY A 243 9.92 -8.95 -6.13
CA GLY A 243 11.38 -9.20 -6.08
C GLY A 243 11.79 -10.65 -5.78
N VAL A 244 10.84 -11.57 -5.57
CA VAL A 244 11.09 -12.99 -5.32
C VAL A 244 10.87 -13.81 -6.58
N TRP A 245 11.93 -14.44 -7.11
CA TRP A 245 11.81 -15.40 -8.20
C TRP A 245 11.02 -16.65 -7.77
N THR A 246 10.07 -17.07 -8.59
CA THR A 246 9.20 -18.24 -8.39
C THR A 246 9.42 -19.29 -9.48
N ASP A 247 8.97 -20.53 -9.26
CA ASP A 247 8.72 -21.45 -10.36
C ASP A 247 7.71 -20.84 -11.35
N GLU A 248 7.79 -21.24 -12.63
CA GLU A 248 6.82 -20.81 -13.64
C GLU A 248 5.41 -21.29 -13.27
N ALA A 249 4.48 -20.35 -13.11
CA ALA A 249 3.06 -20.64 -12.92
C ALA A 249 2.23 -20.02 -14.04
N ALA A 250 1.32 -20.78 -14.64
CA ALA A 250 0.46 -20.28 -15.70
C ALA A 250 -0.67 -19.44 -15.10
N ALA A 251 -0.94 -18.27 -15.69
CA ALA A 251 -2.03 -17.40 -15.32
C ALA A 251 -2.68 -16.82 -16.57
N ASP A 252 -4.01 -16.85 -16.63
CA ASP A 252 -4.77 -16.14 -17.67
C ASP A 252 -5.15 -14.72 -17.22
N MET A 253 -5.26 -14.52 -15.91
CA MET A 253 -5.56 -13.23 -15.27
C MET A 253 -4.81 -13.10 -13.95
N LEU A 254 -4.38 -11.88 -13.61
CA LEU A 254 -3.74 -11.56 -12.33
C LEU A 254 -4.57 -10.54 -11.58
N TYR A 255 -4.65 -10.68 -10.26
CA TYR A 255 -5.10 -9.63 -9.35
C TYR A 255 -3.87 -8.95 -8.74
N ILE A 256 -3.70 -7.65 -9.01
CA ILE A 256 -2.55 -6.88 -8.53
C ILE A 256 -3.06 -5.78 -7.60
N ALA A 257 -2.91 -5.98 -6.30
CA ALA A 257 -3.28 -4.98 -5.30
C ALA A 257 -2.28 -3.80 -5.30
N PRO A 258 -2.64 -2.61 -4.78
CA PRO A 258 -1.70 -1.51 -4.62
C PRO A 258 -0.36 -1.96 -4.03
N ALA A 259 0.73 -1.47 -4.63
CA ALA A 259 2.12 -1.79 -4.32
C ALA A 259 2.65 -3.18 -4.68
N GLN A 260 1.80 -4.10 -5.15
CA GLN A 260 2.23 -5.41 -5.59
C GLN A 260 2.85 -5.37 -7.00
N ARG A 261 3.76 -6.30 -7.26
CA ARG A 261 4.47 -6.48 -8.52
C ARG A 261 4.46 -7.94 -8.94
N TYR A 262 4.30 -8.15 -10.24
CA TYR A 262 4.42 -9.45 -10.88
C TYR A 262 5.32 -9.32 -12.10
N SER A 263 6.26 -10.23 -12.28
CA SER A 263 6.92 -10.41 -13.59
C SER A 263 6.45 -11.70 -14.23
N VAL A 264 6.08 -11.61 -15.51
CA VAL A 264 5.59 -12.74 -16.30
C VAL A 264 6.40 -12.90 -17.58
N LEU A 265 6.62 -14.15 -18.00
CA LEU A 265 7.06 -14.44 -19.36
C LEU A 265 5.85 -14.49 -20.29
N LEU A 266 5.84 -13.60 -21.27
CA LEU A 266 4.82 -13.54 -22.32
C LEU A 266 5.46 -13.87 -23.66
N THR A 267 5.06 -14.97 -24.29
CA THR A 267 5.54 -15.36 -25.62
C THR A 267 4.52 -14.91 -26.66
N THR A 268 4.96 -13.99 -27.53
CA THR A 268 4.17 -13.48 -28.66
C THR A 268 3.88 -14.56 -29.70
N ARG A 269 2.78 -14.40 -30.43
CA ARG A 269 2.40 -15.32 -31.51
C ARG A 269 3.39 -15.24 -32.67
N ASP A 270 3.66 -16.36 -33.33
CA ASP A 270 4.58 -16.43 -34.48
C ASP A 270 4.06 -15.68 -35.72
N ASP A 271 2.74 -15.54 -35.83
CA ASP A 271 2.08 -14.97 -37.00
C ASP A 271 1.54 -13.56 -36.74
N ALA A 272 2.30 -12.54 -37.17
CA ALA A 272 1.84 -11.14 -37.20
C ALA A 272 0.54 -10.95 -37.98
N SER A 273 0.12 -11.91 -38.83
CA SER A 273 -1.16 -11.85 -39.52
C SER A 273 -2.36 -11.86 -38.55
N ALA A 274 -2.19 -12.42 -37.35
CA ALA A 274 -3.23 -12.59 -36.33
C ALA A 274 -3.83 -11.27 -35.78
N GLY A 275 -3.14 -10.14 -35.95
CA GLY A 275 -3.62 -8.82 -35.53
C GLY A 275 -2.90 -8.27 -34.29
N ASN A 276 -3.33 -7.09 -33.85
CA ASN A 276 -2.93 -6.52 -32.56
C ASN A 276 -3.82 -7.10 -31.46
N PHE A 277 -3.36 -7.08 -30.21
CA PHE A 277 -4.06 -7.69 -29.07
C PHE A 277 -4.17 -6.71 -27.92
N ALA A 278 -5.30 -6.72 -27.21
CA ALA A 278 -5.49 -5.85 -26.07
C ALA A 278 -4.69 -6.34 -24.84
N ILE A 279 -4.20 -5.37 -24.08
CA ILE A 279 -3.74 -5.51 -22.69
C ILE A 279 -4.84 -4.83 -21.87
N VAL A 280 -5.44 -5.55 -20.94
CA VAL A 280 -6.58 -5.02 -20.19
C VAL A 280 -6.21 -4.89 -18.72
N GLY A 281 -6.50 -3.73 -18.15
CA GLY A 281 -6.54 -3.51 -16.71
C GLY A 281 -7.95 -3.08 -16.32
N ALA A 282 -8.53 -3.71 -15.30
CA ALA A 282 -9.84 -3.36 -14.76
C ALA A 282 -9.73 -3.18 -13.25
N MET A 283 -10.23 -2.06 -12.72
CA MET A 283 -10.28 -1.83 -11.28
C MET A 283 -11.22 -2.83 -10.60
N ASP A 284 -10.89 -3.22 -9.38
CA ASP A 284 -11.80 -3.97 -8.50
C ASP A 284 -12.86 -3.02 -7.93
N GLU A 285 -14.02 -2.95 -8.60
CA GLU A 285 -15.13 -2.08 -8.20
C GLU A 285 -15.79 -2.50 -6.88
N ASP A 286 -15.55 -3.73 -6.41
CA ASP A 286 -16.02 -4.21 -5.09
C ASP A 286 -15.37 -3.44 -3.93
N LEU A 287 -14.25 -2.76 -4.18
CA LEU A 287 -13.60 -1.86 -3.20
C LEU A 287 -14.35 -0.53 -3.05
N PHE A 288 -15.29 -0.19 -3.92
CA PHE A 288 -15.93 1.13 -3.94
C PHE A 288 -17.30 1.12 -3.27
N ASP A 289 -17.44 1.85 -2.15
CA ASP A 289 -18.72 2.07 -1.46
C ASP A 289 -19.87 2.48 -2.39
N VAL A 290 -19.56 3.33 -3.38
CA VAL A 290 -20.50 3.81 -4.38
C VAL A 290 -19.76 3.97 -5.70
N ILE A 291 -20.31 3.44 -6.78
CA ILE A 291 -19.80 3.63 -8.14
C ILE A 291 -20.35 4.97 -8.69
N PRO A 292 -19.53 6.03 -8.84
CA PRO A 292 -20.01 7.33 -9.28
C PRO A 292 -20.23 7.39 -10.79
N ASP A 293 -21.14 8.26 -11.22
CA ASP A 293 -21.32 8.57 -12.64
C ASP A 293 -20.01 9.10 -13.25
N GLY A 294 -19.57 8.48 -14.34
CA GLY A 294 -18.40 8.91 -15.10
C GLY A 294 -17.06 8.30 -14.65
N LEU A 295 -17.06 7.37 -13.68
CA LEU A 295 -15.91 6.49 -13.45
C LEU A 295 -15.58 5.71 -14.73
N ASN A 296 -14.31 5.71 -15.13
CA ASN A 296 -13.77 4.77 -16.10
C ASN A 296 -12.90 3.72 -15.38
N PRO A 297 -13.46 2.56 -14.97
CA PRO A 297 -12.73 1.57 -14.19
C PRO A 297 -11.78 0.73 -15.07
N ASN A 298 -11.90 0.83 -16.40
CA ASN A 298 -11.16 0.01 -17.35
C ASN A 298 -10.12 0.83 -18.10
N VAL A 299 -8.94 0.24 -18.29
CA VAL A 299 -7.87 0.79 -19.13
C VAL A 299 -7.41 -0.26 -20.14
N THR A 300 -7.24 0.17 -21.39
CA THR A 300 -6.80 -0.70 -22.48
C THR A 300 -5.49 -0.20 -23.07
N GLY A 301 -4.50 -1.08 -23.09
CA GLY A 301 -3.32 -0.97 -23.93
C GLY A 301 -3.36 -1.99 -25.05
N TRP A 302 -2.36 -1.98 -25.93
CA TRP A 302 -2.24 -2.96 -27.01
C TRP A 302 -0.82 -3.45 -27.22
N LEU A 303 -0.69 -4.77 -27.38
CA LEU A 303 0.45 -5.39 -28.04
C LEU A 303 0.31 -5.15 -29.55
N VAL A 304 1.15 -4.27 -30.09
CA VAL A 304 1.15 -3.84 -31.48
C VAL A 304 2.14 -4.67 -32.27
N TYR A 305 1.62 -5.63 -33.04
CA TYR A 305 2.37 -6.45 -33.99
C TYR A 305 2.53 -5.75 -35.34
N ASP A 306 1.52 -4.96 -35.74
CA ASP A 306 1.46 -4.23 -37.00
C ASP A 306 0.66 -2.93 -36.80
N ASP A 307 1.33 -1.79 -36.92
CA ASP A 307 0.74 -0.47 -36.70
C ASP A 307 -0.23 -0.03 -37.81
N HIS A 308 -0.31 -0.79 -38.91
CA HIS A 308 -1.29 -0.59 -39.98
C HIS A 308 -2.60 -1.36 -39.73
N LYS A 309 -2.65 -2.23 -38.72
CA LYS A 309 -3.86 -2.98 -38.38
C LYS A 309 -4.70 -2.27 -37.32
N PRO A 310 -6.01 -2.55 -37.26
CA PRO A 310 -6.87 -2.05 -36.19
C PRO A 310 -6.34 -2.46 -34.81
N LEU A 311 -6.60 -1.61 -33.82
CA LEU A 311 -6.49 -1.93 -32.41
C LEU A 311 -7.84 -2.48 -31.97
N PRO A 312 -7.95 -3.76 -31.56
CA PRO A 312 -9.23 -4.32 -31.16
C PRO A 312 -9.71 -3.71 -29.84
N GLU A 313 -11.01 -3.59 -29.68
CA GLU A 313 -11.62 -3.37 -28.36
C GLU A 313 -11.48 -4.65 -27.51
N PRO A 314 -11.33 -4.53 -26.18
CA PRO A 314 -11.31 -5.69 -25.29
C PRO A 314 -12.57 -6.55 -25.44
N ALA A 315 -12.38 -7.86 -25.34
CA ALA A 315 -13.46 -8.82 -25.22
C ALA A 315 -14.18 -8.64 -23.88
N ALA A 316 -15.51 -8.81 -23.90
CA ALA A 316 -16.29 -8.86 -22.67
C ALA A 316 -15.92 -10.12 -21.87
N VAL A 317 -15.78 -9.95 -20.56
CA VAL A 317 -15.52 -11.02 -19.59
C VAL A 317 -16.74 -11.12 -18.69
N ASP A 318 -17.28 -12.34 -18.54
CA ASP A 318 -18.47 -12.58 -17.72
C ASP A 318 -18.14 -12.65 -16.21
N GLU A 319 -16.94 -13.11 -15.86
CA GLU A 319 -16.47 -13.32 -14.50
C GLU A 319 -14.95 -13.17 -14.42
N PHE A 320 -14.44 -12.51 -13.38
CA PHE A 320 -13.01 -12.42 -13.10
C PHE A 320 -12.55 -13.64 -12.27
N ASP A 321 -11.56 -14.37 -12.79
CA ASP A 321 -10.96 -15.56 -12.14
C ASP A 321 -9.43 -15.38 -12.11
N PRO A 322 -8.90 -14.55 -11.19
CA PRO A 322 -7.48 -14.28 -11.12
C PRO A 322 -6.71 -15.46 -10.51
N PHE A 323 -5.46 -15.62 -10.96
CA PHE A 323 -4.51 -16.56 -10.36
C PHE A 323 -4.23 -16.25 -8.88
N ASP A 324 -4.22 -17.30 -8.05
CA ASP A 324 -3.92 -17.23 -6.62
C ASP A 324 -2.41 -17.25 -6.36
N ASP A 325 -1.86 -16.11 -5.92
CA ASP A 325 -0.43 -15.95 -5.62
C ASP A 325 0.05 -16.75 -4.40
N PHE A 326 -0.84 -17.24 -3.53
CA PHE A 326 -0.48 -18.10 -2.41
C PHE A 326 0.10 -19.44 -2.88
N GLU A 327 -0.25 -19.88 -4.08
CA GLU A 327 0.23 -21.15 -4.67
C GLU A 327 1.66 -21.08 -5.21
N LEU A 328 2.24 -19.88 -5.33
CA LEU A 328 3.58 -19.70 -5.88
C LEU A 328 4.65 -20.31 -4.96
N VAL A 329 5.66 -20.94 -5.59
CA VAL A 329 6.79 -21.50 -4.84
C VAL A 329 8.07 -20.77 -5.23
N PRO A 330 8.79 -20.14 -4.27
CA PRO A 330 10.07 -19.48 -4.54
C PRO A 330 11.14 -20.45 -5.08
N VAL A 331 11.95 -19.99 -6.03
CA VAL A 331 13.00 -20.81 -6.68
C VAL A 331 14.05 -21.28 -5.69
N ASP A 332 14.39 -20.47 -4.68
CA ASP A 332 15.41 -20.80 -3.68
C ASP A 332 14.94 -21.82 -2.63
N ARG A 333 13.64 -22.16 -2.62
CA ARG A 333 13.02 -23.15 -1.74
C ARG A 333 13.33 -22.90 -0.26
N GLU A 334 13.35 -21.64 0.18
CA GLU A 334 13.49 -21.37 1.62
C GLU A 334 12.40 -22.14 2.39
N GLU A 335 12.80 -22.89 3.42
CA GLU A 335 11.85 -23.62 4.26
C GLU A 335 11.13 -22.66 5.21
N ILE A 336 9.88 -22.98 5.52
CA ILE A 336 9.10 -22.28 6.52
C ILE A 336 9.88 -22.13 7.84
N TYR A 337 9.77 -20.98 8.48
CA TYR A 337 10.30 -20.80 9.83
C TYR A 337 9.39 -21.52 10.85
N ASP A 338 9.70 -22.78 11.14
CA ASP A 338 8.89 -23.63 12.02
C ASP A 338 8.82 -23.15 13.48
N ARG A 339 9.92 -22.60 14.01
CA ARG A 339 10.02 -22.15 15.40
C ARG A 339 9.82 -20.65 15.48
N VAL A 340 8.66 -20.24 15.96
CA VAL A 340 8.32 -18.83 16.25
C VAL A 340 8.87 -18.44 17.62
N ASP A 341 9.60 -17.32 17.68
CA ASP A 341 10.13 -16.73 18.92
C ASP A 341 9.20 -15.65 19.48
N HIS A 342 8.51 -14.92 18.58
CA HIS A 342 7.61 -13.84 18.94
C HIS A 342 6.38 -13.87 18.01
N SER A 343 5.19 -13.82 18.57
CA SER A 343 3.93 -13.79 17.81
C SER A 343 3.02 -12.72 18.40
N PHE A 344 2.38 -11.94 17.54
CA PHE A 344 1.38 -10.96 17.91
C PHE A 344 0.34 -10.83 16.81
N SER A 345 -0.81 -10.27 17.16
CA SER A 345 -1.93 -10.11 16.25
C SER A 345 -2.26 -8.64 16.02
N PHE A 346 -2.75 -8.35 14.83
CA PHE A 346 -3.37 -7.10 14.44
C PHE A 346 -4.82 -7.37 14.05
N ASN A 347 -5.75 -6.74 14.76
CA ASN A 347 -7.14 -6.68 14.36
C ASN A 347 -7.41 -5.34 13.69
N VAL A 348 -7.78 -5.39 12.43
CA VAL A 348 -8.09 -4.24 11.58
C VAL A 348 -9.55 -3.89 11.74
N LYS A 349 -9.85 -2.62 11.98
CA LYS A 349 -11.22 -2.09 11.94
C LYS A 349 -11.24 -0.62 11.59
N MET A 350 -12.39 -0.16 11.10
CA MET A 350 -12.72 1.25 10.89
C MET A 350 -13.74 1.69 11.94
N ASP A 351 -13.53 2.85 12.60
CA ASP A 351 -14.46 3.36 13.62
C ASP A 351 -14.36 4.88 13.78
N ASN A 352 -15.41 5.48 14.36
CA ASN A 352 -15.50 6.90 14.57
C ASN A 352 -14.91 7.33 15.92
N LEU A 353 -14.15 8.43 15.91
CA LEU A 353 -13.69 9.09 17.13
C LEU A 353 -14.61 10.26 17.51
N GLY A 354 -14.32 10.91 18.64
CA GLY A 354 -15.14 11.94 19.27
C GLY A 354 -15.23 13.27 18.52
N ASP A 355 -14.42 13.45 17.47
CA ASP A 355 -14.57 14.52 16.48
C ASP A 355 -15.60 14.18 15.39
N GLY A 356 -16.09 12.93 15.36
CA GLY A 356 -17.10 12.41 14.45
C GLY A 356 -16.56 11.90 13.12
N ALA A 357 -15.24 11.96 12.90
CA ALA A 357 -14.59 11.40 11.73
C ALA A 357 -14.23 9.92 11.93
N ASN A 358 -14.14 9.19 10.82
CA ASN A 358 -13.76 7.78 10.78
C ASN A 358 -12.24 7.62 10.68
N TYR A 359 -11.69 6.71 11.47
CA TYR A 359 -10.27 6.38 11.54
C TYR A 359 -10.07 4.87 11.40
N ALA A 360 -8.86 4.48 11.03
CA ALA A 360 -8.44 3.10 10.91
C ALA A 360 -7.61 2.68 12.12
N PHE A 361 -7.77 1.43 12.56
CA PHE A 361 -7.20 0.96 13.81
C PHE A 361 -6.49 -0.39 13.66
N PHE A 362 -5.41 -0.52 14.41
CA PHE A 362 -4.90 -1.81 14.87
C PHE A 362 -5.17 -1.96 16.37
N ASN A 363 -5.88 -3.02 16.78
CA ASN A 363 -6.11 -3.36 18.19
C ASN A 363 -6.59 -2.16 19.04
N ASP A 364 -7.62 -1.46 18.57
CA ASP A 364 -8.21 -0.25 19.19
C ASP A 364 -7.30 1.00 19.22
N LYS A 365 -6.20 1.02 18.46
CA LYS A 365 -5.33 2.18 18.33
C LYS A 365 -5.23 2.62 16.88
N THR A 366 -5.48 3.90 16.64
CA THR A 366 -5.15 4.56 15.37
C THR A 366 -3.77 5.20 15.48
N TYR A 367 -3.00 5.14 14.40
CA TYR A 367 -1.64 5.66 14.36
C TYR A 367 -1.59 7.18 14.41
N VAL A 368 -0.67 7.72 15.19
CA VAL A 368 -0.35 9.15 15.18
C VAL A 368 1.16 9.34 15.16
N LEU A 369 1.63 10.16 14.23
CA LEU A 369 3.05 10.48 14.08
C LEU A 369 3.66 10.97 15.41
N PRO A 370 4.83 10.46 15.81
CA PRO A 370 5.53 10.93 17.00
C PRO A 370 6.13 12.32 16.78
N LYS A 371 6.52 13.00 17.86
CA LYS A 371 7.23 14.29 17.77
C LYS A 371 8.67 14.13 17.31
N VAL A 372 9.30 13.01 17.65
CA VAL A 372 10.65 12.64 17.26
C VAL A 372 10.54 11.40 16.40
N PRO A 373 11.15 11.37 15.20
CA PRO A 373 11.12 10.17 14.37
C PRO A 373 11.55 8.91 15.12
N SER A 374 10.84 7.80 14.90
CA SER A 374 11.02 6.58 15.69
C SER A 374 12.44 6.01 15.61
N LEU A 375 13.11 6.11 14.46
CA LEU A 375 14.52 5.75 14.33
C LEU A 375 15.42 6.62 15.21
N TYR A 376 15.18 7.94 15.26
CA TYR A 376 16.00 8.84 16.07
C TYR A 376 15.74 8.64 17.56
N THR A 377 14.49 8.30 17.92
CA THR A 377 14.16 7.82 19.25
C THR A 377 15.03 6.61 19.60
N ALA A 378 15.06 5.58 18.75
CA ALA A 378 15.90 4.39 18.98
C ALA A 378 17.38 4.74 19.16
N LEU A 379 17.90 5.69 18.37
CA LEU A 379 19.30 6.10 18.41
C LEU A 379 19.68 6.93 19.64
N THR A 380 18.72 7.63 20.27
CA THR A 380 19.03 8.71 21.24
C THR A 380 18.51 8.47 22.66
N VAL A 381 17.56 7.56 22.87
CA VAL A 381 17.04 7.24 24.23
C VAL A 381 18.01 6.41 25.08
N GLY A 382 19.06 5.88 24.44
CA GLY A 382 20.12 5.11 25.08
C GLY A 382 19.79 3.63 25.27
N ALA A 383 20.85 2.82 25.35
CA ALA A 383 20.76 1.35 25.34
C ALA A 383 19.88 0.77 26.44
N ALA A 384 19.82 1.41 27.61
CA ALA A 384 19.01 0.96 28.74
C ALA A 384 17.49 1.09 28.51
N HIS A 385 17.07 1.87 27.51
CA HIS A 385 15.66 2.18 27.24
C HIS A 385 15.23 1.83 25.82
N ALA A 386 16.15 1.66 24.88
CA ALA A 386 15.83 1.42 23.48
C ALA A 386 15.02 0.14 23.25
N ALA A 387 15.13 -0.87 24.12
CA ALA A 387 14.30 -2.07 24.05
C ALA A 387 12.90 -1.94 24.69
N ASP A 388 12.59 -0.79 25.31
CA ASP A 388 11.29 -0.56 25.96
C ASP A 388 10.30 0.07 24.98
N PRO A 389 9.20 -0.60 24.61
CA PRO A 389 8.25 -0.08 23.62
C PRO A 389 7.66 1.28 24.00
N ARG A 390 7.62 1.64 25.29
CA ARG A 390 7.05 2.92 25.75
C ARG A 390 7.82 4.13 25.22
N VAL A 391 9.13 4.02 24.96
CA VAL A 391 9.89 5.18 24.46
C VAL A 391 9.44 5.60 23.06
N TYR A 392 8.87 4.68 22.30
CA TYR A 392 8.41 4.91 20.93
C TYR A 392 6.99 5.51 20.85
N GLY A 393 6.30 5.65 21.99
CA GLY A 393 4.99 6.28 22.08
C GLY A 393 3.82 5.31 22.08
N THR A 394 2.68 5.74 22.61
CA THR A 394 1.51 4.86 22.76
C THR A 394 0.78 4.63 21.44
N TYR A 395 0.71 5.67 20.61
CA TYR A 395 -0.07 5.75 19.37
C TYR A 395 0.79 5.57 18.11
N THR A 396 2.06 5.20 18.25
CA THR A 396 2.89 4.72 17.12
C THR A 396 2.78 3.21 16.93
N ILE A 397 2.01 2.56 17.80
CA ILE A 397 1.77 1.11 17.85
C ILE A 397 3.10 0.33 17.73
N PRO A 398 4.04 0.51 18.68
CA PRO A 398 5.38 -0.03 18.55
C PRO A 398 5.44 -1.51 18.95
N HIS A 399 6.00 -2.34 18.07
CA HIS A 399 6.38 -3.72 18.33
C HIS A 399 7.91 -3.83 18.33
N VAL A 400 8.50 -3.99 19.52
CA VAL A 400 9.95 -4.09 19.68
C VAL A 400 10.39 -5.55 19.58
N LEU A 401 11.25 -5.85 18.62
CA LEU A 401 11.72 -7.21 18.30
C LEU A 401 13.17 -7.40 18.71
N ARG A 402 13.51 -8.59 19.17
CA ARG A 402 14.92 -8.95 19.42
C ARG A 402 15.56 -9.43 18.13
N ARG A 403 16.88 -9.25 18.06
CA ARG A 403 17.67 -9.66 16.90
C ARG A 403 17.56 -11.16 16.66
N ASN A 404 17.27 -11.52 15.41
CA ASN A 404 17.11 -12.85 14.86
C ASN A 404 15.92 -13.66 15.39
N ASP A 405 15.02 -13.06 16.18
CA ASP A 405 13.75 -13.72 16.51
C ASP A 405 13.00 -14.02 15.20
N VAL A 406 12.44 -15.22 15.11
CA VAL A 406 11.40 -15.50 14.10
C VAL A 406 10.11 -14.89 14.62
N VAL A 407 9.58 -13.96 13.83
CA VAL A 407 8.38 -13.20 14.17
C VAL A 407 7.21 -13.68 13.34
N GLU A 408 6.08 -13.90 13.99
CA GLU A 408 4.80 -14.21 13.37
C GLU A 408 3.84 -13.04 13.57
N ILE A 409 3.25 -12.58 12.48
CA ILE A 409 2.17 -11.60 12.51
C ILE A 409 0.91 -12.29 12.03
N VAL A 410 -0.10 -12.31 12.89
CA VAL A 410 -1.47 -12.71 12.55
C VAL A 410 -2.27 -11.45 12.28
N LEU A 411 -2.83 -11.30 11.09
CA LEU A 411 -3.70 -10.18 10.78
C LEU A 411 -5.13 -10.68 10.61
N ASN A 412 -6.06 -10.14 11.40
CA ASN A 412 -7.49 -10.40 11.30
C ASN A 412 -8.16 -9.15 10.75
N ASN A 413 -8.86 -9.29 9.63
CA ASN A 413 -9.65 -8.23 9.07
C ASN A 413 -11.05 -8.27 9.71
N GLU A 414 -11.42 -7.25 10.49
CA GLU A 414 -12.78 -7.08 11.03
C GLU A 414 -13.57 -6.04 10.22
N ASP A 415 -13.03 -5.67 9.05
CA ASP A 415 -13.62 -4.79 8.05
C ASP A 415 -14.06 -5.61 6.83
N ASP A 416 -15.11 -5.17 6.14
CA ASP A 416 -15.66 -5.85 4.96
C ASP A 416 -14.86 -5.58 3.67
N GLY A 417 -14.04 -4.53 3.64
CA GLY A 417 -13.15 -4.24 2.53
C GLY A 417 -11.91 -5.15 2.48
N LYS A 418 -11.27 -5.23 1.31
CA LYS A 418 -9.97 -5.91 1.12
C LYS A 418 -8.83 -4.93 1.37
N HIS A 419 -7.74 -5.39 2.00
CA HIS A 419 -6.63 -4.51 2.40
C HIS A 419 -5.26 -5.10 1.99
N PRO A 420 -4.45 -4.39 1.18
CA PRO A 420 -3.07 -4.79 0.92
C PRO A 420 -2.14 -4.31 2.04
N PHE A 421 -1.61 -5.22 2.85
CA PHE A 421 -0.65 -4.88 3.91
C PHE A 421 0.80 -5.03 3.45
N HIS A 422 1.57 -3.96 3.64
CA HIS A 422 2.99 -3.87 3.32
C HIS A 422 3.87 -3.86 4.58
N LEU A 423 5.02 -4.54 4.53
CA LEU A 423 6.06 -4.47 5.55
C LEU A 423 7.36 -3.93 4.95
N HIS A 424 7.85 -2.80 5.48
CA HIS A 424 9.13 -2.25 5.08
C HIS A 424 10.28 -3.17 5.53
N GLY A 425 11.39 -3.14 4.78
CA GLY A 425 12.66 -3.76 5.20
C GLY A 425 12.75 -5.28 5.04
N HIS A 426 11.65 -5.96 4.68
CA HIS A 426 11.54 -7.41 4.66
C HIS A 426 10.68 -7.94 3.51
N GLN A 427 11.01 -9.14 3.05
CA GLN A 427 10.07 -10.04 2.39
C GLN A 427 9.67 -11.11 3.41
N PHE A 428 8.38 -11.27 3.67
CA PHE A 428 7.86 -12.22 4.65
C PHE A 428 7.34 -13.50 3.98
N GLN A 429 7.41 -14.62 4.69
CA GLN A 429 6.78 -15.89 4.32
C GLN A 429 5.27 -15.80 4.55
N VAL A 430 4.47 -16.07 3.52
CA VAL A 430 3.01 -16.16 3.61
C VAL A 430 2.63 -17.61 3.91
N ILE A 431 2.29 -17.90 5.16
CA ILE A 431 2.07 -19.28 5.61
C ILE A 431 0.59 -19.65 5.66
N HIS A 432 -0.29 -18.64 5.72
CA HIS A 432 -1.73 -18.80 5.68
C HIS A 432 -2.38 -17.53 5.11
N ARG A 433 -3.38 -17.71 4.27
CA ARG A 433 -4.36 -16.68 3.88
C ARG A 433 -5.71 -17.38 3.83
N SER A 434 -6.75 -16.75 4.38
CA SER A 434 -8.10 -17.25 4.32
C SER A 434 -8.86 -16.68 3.14
N ASP A 435 -9.96 -17.34 2.78
CA ASP A 435 -11.00 -16.73 1.96
C ASP A 435 -11.71 -15.60 2.73
N GLU A 436 -12.54 -14.85 2.01
CA GLU A 436 -13.48 -13.87 2.56
C GLU A 436 -14.40 -14.49 3.63
N ASP A 437 -14.82 -13.70 4.62
CA ASP A 437 -15.73 -14.10 5.70
C ASP A 437 -15.27 -15.28 6.58
N ALA A 438 -13.99 -15.67 6.51
CA ALA A 438 -13.45 -16.74 7.35
C ALA A 438 -13.39 -16.36 8.85
N GLY A 439 -13.44 -15.07 9.17
CA GLY A 439 -13.29 -14.53 10.51
C GLY A 439 -11.85 -14.55 11.02
N ALA A 440 -11.68 -14.36 12.33
CA ALA A 440 -10.36 -14.31 12.95
C ALA A 440 -9.63 -15.66 12.87
N PHE A 441 -8.32 -15.61 12.66
CA PHE A 441 -7.47 -16.79 12.60
C PHE A 441 -7.53 -17.60 13.90
N ALA A 442 -7.84 -18.89 13.77
CA ALA A 442 -7.81 -19.83 14.88
C ALA A 442 -7.04 -21.09 14.49
N ASN A 443 -5.83 -21.26 14.99
CA ASN A 443 -5.11 -22.52 14.81
C ASN A 443 -5.68 -23.60 15.73
N GLY A 444 -6.39 -24.57 15.15
CA GLY A 444 -6.95 -25.70 15.87
C GLY A 444 -5.90 -26.67 16.42
N THR A 445 -6.35 -27.83 16.90
CA THR A 445 -5.46 -28.90 17.38
C THR A 445 -5.82 -30.22 16.69
N GLY A 446 -4.83 -31.08 16.46
CA GLY A 446 -5.07 -32.37 15.79
C GLY A 446 -5.51 -32.19 14.34
N SER A 447 -6.71 -32.68 13.98
CA SER A 447 -7.22 -32.62 12.61
C SER A 447 -7.74 -31.25 12.17
N SER A 448 -7.86 -30.28 13.09
CA SER A 448 -8.22 -28.89 12.79
C SER A 448 -7.02 -27.93 12.77
N ALA A 449 -5.80 -28.45 12.92
CA ALA A 449 -4.59 -27.64 12.77
C ALA A 449 -4.40 -27.26 11.30
N VAL A 450 -4.07 -25.99 11.05
CA VAL A 450 -3.77 -25.51 9.71
C VAL A 450 -2.46 -26.14 9.23
N ALA A 451 -2.49 -26.74 8.04
CA ALA A 451 -1.29 -27.28 7.41
C ALA A 451 -0.58 -26.16 6.66
N PHE A 452 0.57 -25.72 7.18
CA PHE A 452 1.37 -24.69 6.53
C PHE A 452 2.21 -25.25 5.36
N PRO A 453 2.43 -24.47 4.30
CA PRO A 453 3.29 -24.89 3.20
C PRO A 453 4.73 -25.06 3.67
N ARG A 454 5.42 -26.09 3.15
CA ARG A 454 6.84 -26.34 3.48
C ARG A 454 7.75 -25.25 2.94
N HIS A 455 7.44 -24.75 1.74
CA HIS A 455 8.13 -23.66 1.07
C HIS A 455 7.10 -22.56 0.80
N PRO A 456 6.81 -21.72 1.81
CA PRO A 456 5.84 -20.65 1.66
C PRO A 456 6.25 -19.68 0.56
N MET A 457 5.28 -19.13 -0.16
CA MET A 457 5.50 -17.93 -0.97
C MET A 457 6.09 -16.81 -0.10
N ARG A 458 6.94 -15.97 -0.68
CA ARG A 458 7.48 -14.77 0.00
C ARG A 458 7.23 -13.53 -0.85
N ARG A 459 6.88 -12.44 -0.17
CA ARG A 459 6.64 -11.13 -0.77
C ARG A 459 6.68 -10.03 0.29
N ASP A 460 6.54 -8.76 -0.12
CA ASP A 460 6.52 -7.62 0.80
C ASP A 460 5.16 -6.94 0.95
N THR A 461 4.18 -7.24 0.09
CA THR A 461 2.80 -6.72 0.20
C THR A 461 1.76 -7.82 0.01
N LEU A 462 0.88 -8.07 0.98
CA LEU A 462 -0.12 -9.15 0.91
C LEU A 462 -1.54 -8.62 1.12
N LEU A 463 -2.46 -9.05 0.25
CA LEU A 463 -3.89 -8.78 0.40
C LEU A 463 -4.50 -9.67 1.50
N VAL A 464 -5.31 -9.06 2.37
CA VAL A 464 -6.30 -9.77 3.19
C VAL A 464 -7.69 -9.52 2.60
N GLU A 465 -8.51 -10.56 2.52
CA GLU A 465 -9.90 -10.46 2.09
C GLU A 465 -10.79 -9.83 3.17
N GLY A 466 -11.96 -9.33 2.75
CA GLY A 466 -13.02 -8.84 3.65
C GLY A 466 -13.38 -9.88 4.71
N ASN A 467 -13.43 -9.46 5.98
CA ASN A 467 -13.70 -10.32 7.13
C ASN A 467 -12.79 -11.58 7.23
N GLY A 468 -11.65 -11.58 6.53
CA GLY A 468 -10.70 -12.70 6.47
C GLY A 468 -9.51 -12.55 7.40
N ASN A 469 -8.46 -13.33 7.17
CA ASN A 469 -7.21 -13.24 7.91
C ASN A 469 -6.01 -13.75 7.09
N PHE A 470 -4.81 -13.38 7.52
CA PHE A 470 -3.58 -14.05 7.08
C PHE A 470 -2.59 -14.24 8.23
N VAL A 471 -1.61 -15.11 8.00
CA VAL A 471 -0.45 -15.27 8.89
C VAL A 471 0.82 -15.20 8.07
N ILE A 472 1.73 -14.33 8.49
CA ILE A 472 3.05 -14.15 7.89
C ILE A 472 4.16 -14.40 8.90
N ARG A 473 5.32 -14.85 8.43
CA ARG A 473 6.54 -14.99 9.24
C ARG A 473 7.74 -14.33 8.60
N PHE A 474 8.58 -13.69 9.39
CA PHE A 474 9.86 -13.16 8.95
C PHE A 474 10.91 -13.29 10.06
N ARG A 475 12.17 -13.09 9.72
CA ARG A 475 13.27 -13.07 10.68
C ARG A 475 13.65 -11.62 10.95
N ALA A 476 13.75 -11.25 12.22
CA ALA A 476 14.24 -9.95 12.65
C ALA A 476 15.77 -9.83 12.51
N ASP A 477 16.32 -9.90 11.29
CA ASP A 477 17.76 -9.83 10.99
C ASP A 477 18.25 -8.51 10.34
N ASN A 478 17.38 -7.51 10.23
CA ASN A 478 17.61 -6.20 9.67
C ASN A 478 17.32 -5.07 10.69
N PRO A 479 18.29 -4.74 11.59
CA PRO A 479 18.09 -3.74 12.64
C PRO A 479 17.70 -2.37 12.08
N GLY A 480 16.58 -1.84 12.57
CA GLY A 480 15.99 -0.62 12.05
C GLY A 480 14.61 -0.36 12.65
N VAL A 481 13.94 0.65 12.13
CA VAL A 481 12.52 0.91 12.41
C VAL A 481 11.76 0.87 11.10
N TRP A 482 10.78 -0.03 11.01
CA TRP A 482 10.07 -0.39 9.79
C TRP A 482 8.57 -0.16 9.97
N LEU A 483 7.88 0.32 8.93
CA LEU A 483 6.44 0.41 8.96
C LEU A 483 5.81 -0.92 8.54
N PHE A 484 4.69 -1.25 9.20
CA PHE A 484 3.72 -2.22 8.74
C PHE A 484 2.39 -1.51 8.58
N HIS A 485 1.84 -1.43 7.36
CA HIS A 485 0.66 -0.61 7.10
C HIS A 485 -0.16 -1.11 5.92
N CYS A 486 -1.42 -0.69 5.85
CA CYS A 486 -2.21 -0.85 4.62
C CYS A 486 -1.67 0.10 3.54
N HIS A 487 -1.55 -0.38 2.31
CA HIS A 487 -1.06 0.37 1.17
C HIS A 487 -2.18 1.04 0.35
N ILE A 488 -3.39 1.07 0.88
CA ILE A 488 -4.42 2.02 0.46
C ILE A 488 -4.09 3.36 1.14
N GLU A 489 -3.82 4.40 0.35
CA GLU A 489 -3.35 5.70 0.86
C GLU A 489 -4.35 6.30 1.87
N TRP A 490 -5.65 6.15 1.60
CA TRP A 490 -6.74 6.63 2.44
C TRP A 490 -6.69 6.02 3.84
N HIS A 491 -6.48 4.71 3.93
CA HIS A 491 -6.38 3.99 5.20
C HIS A 491 -5.10 4.32 5.95
N MET A 492 -3.99 4.53 5.22
CA MET A 492 -2.74 4.99 5.81
C MET A 492 -2.93 6.36 6.48
N ASP A 493 -3.58 7.32 5.81
CA ASP A 493 -3.90 8.65 6.35
C ASP A 493 -4.92 8.58 7.52
N GLN A 494 -5.84 7.62 7.50
CA GLN A 494 -6.75 7.32 8.63
C GLN A 494 -6.05 6.62 9.82
N GLY A 495 -4.77 6.27 9.67
CA GLY A 495 -3.92 5.77 10.74
C GLY A 495 -3.74 4.25 10.79
N LEU A 496 -3.93 3.52 9.68
CA LEU A 496 -3.74 2.06 9.59
C LEU A 496 -2.26 1.68 9.48
N ILE A 497 -1.47 2.07 10.48
CA ILE A 497 -0.01 1.95 10.52
C ILE A 497 0.44 1.39 11.88
N ALA A 498 1.43 0.52 11.87
CA ALA A 498 2.17 0.11 13.05
C ALA A 498 3.68 0.25 12.84
N THR A 499 4.43 0.40 13.94
CA THR A 499 5.88 0.52 13.90
C THR A 499 6.54 -0.77 14.39
N ILE A 500 7.33 -1.40 13.54
CA ILE A 500 8.17 -2.54 13.89
C ILE A 500 9.57 -2.02 14.23
N VAL A 501 9.93 -2.07 15.52
CA VAL A 501 11.24 -1.61 16.03
C VAL A 501 12.14 -2.81 16.20
N GLU A 502 13.06 -2.99 15.26
CA GLU A 502 13.85 -4.20 15.17
C GLU A 502 15.25 -4.04 15.76
N ALA A 503 15.58 -4.89 16.73
CA ALA A 503 16.89 -4.96 17.36
C ALA A 503 17.47 -3.56 17.71
N PRO A 504 16.73 -2.70 18.44
CA PRO A 504 17.14 -1.31 18.68
C PRO A 504 18.45 -1.18 19.48
N GLU A 505 18.85 -2.24 20.19
CA GLU A 505 20.15 -2.38 20.84
C GLU A 505 21.32 -2.34 19.83
N ALA A 506 21.14 -2.87 18.61
CA ALA A 506 22.14 -2.87 17.55
C ALA A 506 22.29 -1.50 16.85
N LEU A 507 21.35 -0.59 17.09
CA LEU A 507 21.39 0.79 16.61
C LEU A 507 22.19 1.71 17.54
N GLN A 508 22.45 1.28 18.78
CA GLN A 508 23.11 2.11 19.79
C GLN A 508 24.53 2.53 19.37
N GLY A 509 24.87 3.79 19.63
CA GLY A 509 26.17 4.37 19.27
C GLY A 509 26.28 4.81 17.81
N ARG A 510 25.26 4.58 16.97
CA ARG A 510 25.16 5.22 15.65
C ARG A 510 24.62 6.64 15.81
N ALA A 511 25.13 7.56 15.01
CA ALA A 511 24.63 8.93 14.96
C ALA A 511 23.56 9.08 13.87
N VAL A 512 22.62 9.99 14.08
CA VAL A 512 21.75 10.48 13.01
C VAL A 512 22.62 11.21 11.97
N PRO A 513 22.54 10.89 10.67
CA PRO A 513 23.39 11.54 9.66
C PRO A 513 23.12 13.05 9.53
N GLU A 514 24.12 13.85 9.15
CA GLU A 514 24.00 15.32 9.13
C GLU A 514 22.88 15.82 8.19
N GLY A 515 22.74 15.24 6.99
CA GLY A 515 21.66 15.63 6.06
C GLY A 515 20.25 15.43 6.64
N HIS A 516 20.09 14.42 7.50
CA HIS A 516 18.86 14.22 8.26
C HIS A 516 18.66 15.31 9.32
N LEU A 517 19.70 15.64 10.08
CA LEU A 517 19.67 16.71 11.08
C LEU A 517 19.36 18.07 10.44
N GLU A 518 19.87 18.34 9.23
CA GLU A 518 19.53 19.52 8.43
C GLU A 518 18.05 19.57 8.05
N ALA A 519 17.50 18.47 7.52
CA ALA A 519 16.08 18.37 7.18
C ALA A 519 15.19 18.61 8.41
N CYS A 520 15.52 18.00 9.56
CA CYS A 520 14.76 18.17 10.80
C CYS A 520 14.84 19.60 11.36
N ARG A 521 16.03 20.22 11.33
CA ARG A 521 16.18 21.64 11.71
C ARG A 521 15.33 22.55 10.82
N ALA A 522 15.30 22.28 9.52
CA ALA A 522 14.46 23.03 8.59
C ALA A 522 12.95 22.81 8.85
N ALA A 523 12.55 21.58 9.19
CA ALA A 523 11.18 21.21 9.53
C ALA A 523 10.76 21.60 10.96
N ARG A 524 11.71 22.05 11.80
CA ARG A 524 11.52 22.29 13.25
C ARG A 524 11.05 21.06 14.02
N VAL A 525 11.54 19.89 13.61
CA VAL A 525 11.23 18.61 14.25
C VAL A 525 12.38 18.24 15.21
N PRO A 526 12.10 17.90 16.47
CA PRO A 526 13.13 17.45 17.40
C PRO A 526 13.73 16.10 16.97
N THR A 527 15.03 15.92 17.23
CA THR A 527 15.83 14.76 16.77
C THR A 527 16.32 13.87 17.91
N GLU A 528 15.92 14.16 19.15
CA GLU A 528 16.37 13.45 20.34
C GLU A 528 15.23 13.22 21.33
N GLY A 529 15.32 12.12 22.07
CA GLY A 529 14.39 11.76 23.13
C GLY A 529 13.35 10.73 22.69
N ASN A 530 12.39 10.48 23.57
CA ASN A 530 11.27 9.58 23.27
C ASN A 530 10.28 10.20 22.27
N ALA A 531 9.22 9.48 21.92
CA ALA A 531 8.18 9.95 21.00
C ALA A 531 7.46 11.25 21.41
N ALA A 532 7.55 11.66 22.68
CA ALA A 532 7.06 12.94 23.18
C ALA A 532 8.11 14.07 23.13
N GLY A 533 9.35 13.77 22.74
CA GLY A 533 10.48 14.69 22.75
C GLY A 533 11.18 14.84 24.10
N ASN A 534 10.99 13.88 25.03
CA ASN A 534 11.60 13.94 26.36
C ASN A 534 12.97 13.26 26.37
N THR A 535 14.01 14.03 26.66
CA THR A 535 15.40 13.56 26.75
C THR A 535 15.86 13.28 28.18
N LYS A 536 15.18 13.83 29.20
CA LYS A 536 15.59 13.68 30.61
C LYS A 536 15.04 12.42 31.26
N ASN A 537 13.80 12.08 30.93
CA ASN A 537 13.17 10.84 31.37
C ASN A 537 12.54 10.16 30.16
N PRO A 538 13.26 9.24 29.49
CA PRO A 538 12.77 8.57 28.28
C PRO A 538 11.44 7.81 28.44
N LEU A 539 11.05 7.46 29.67
CA LEU A 539 9.77 6.76 29.93
C LEU A 539 8.58 7.72 30.17
N ASP A 540 8.82 9.03 30.21
CA ASP A 540 7.77 10.03 30.42
C ASP A 540 7.24 10.56 29.09
N LEU A 541 6.08 10.05 28.69
CA LEU A 541 5.35 10.39 27.46
C LEU A 541 4.38 11.58 27.60
N ARG A 542 4.48 12.37 28.67
CA ARG A 542 3.63 13.57 28.81
C ARG A 542 3.85 14.51 27.63
N GLY A 543 2.76 14.76 26.90
CA GLY A 543 2.78 15.61 25.70
C GLY A 543 3.09 14.86 24.41
N GLU A 544 3.07 13.53 24.38
CA GLU A 544 2.99 12.77 23.12
C GLU A 544 1.81 13.26 22.26
N ASN A 545 1.91 13.10 20.95
CA ASN A 545 0.77 13.33 20.06
C ASN A 545 -0.28 12.24 20.31
N ARG A 546 -1.56 12.60 20.20
CA ARG A 546 -2.69 11.72 20.49
C ARG A 546 -3.77 11.88 19.43
N PRO A 547 -4.49 10.81 19.11
CA PRO A 547 -5.68 10.93 18.27
C PRO A 547 -6.77 11.68 19.03
N PRO A 548 -7.84 12.10 18.33
CA PRO A 548 -9.06 12.54 18.99
C PRO A 548 -9.53 11.53 20.04
N ALA A 549 -10.19 12.01 21.09
CA ALA A 549 -10.72 11.12 22.14
C ALA A 549 -11.81 10.20 21.54
N PRO A 550 -12.00 8.98 22.05
CA PRO A 550 -13.11 8.12 21.64
C PRO A 550 -14.48 8.79 21.85
N LEU A 551 -15.50 8.31 21.12
CA LEU A 551 -16.88 8.69 21.38
C LEU A 551 -17.28 8.39 22.84
N PRO A 552 -18.10 9.23 23.49
CA PRO A 552 -18.55 8.98 24.86
C PRO A 552 -19.39 7.70 24.92
N GLU A 553 -19.21 6.90 25.97
CA GLU A 553 -20.05 5.73 26.21
C GLU A 553 -21.51 6.15 26.47
N GLY A 554 -22.41 5.70 25.60
CA GLY A 554 -23.85 5.97 25.71
C GLY A 554 -24.25 7.42 25.41
N PHE A 555 -25.47 7.80 25.82
CA PHE A 555 -25.94 9.16 25.60
C PHE A 555 -25.21 10.15 26.51
N THR A 556 -24.85 11.31 25.96
CA THR A 556 -24.41 12.43 26.80
C THR A 556 -25.56 12.88 27.72
N PRO A 557 -25.29 13.59 28.84
CA PRO A 557 -26.34 14.17 29.66
C PRO A 557 -27.34 15.03 28.87
N LYS A 558 -26.87 15.74 27.85
CA LYS A 558 -27.72 16.49 26.91
C LYS A 558 -28.59 15.55 26.07
N GLY A 559 -28.04 14.43 25.61
CA GLY A 559 -28.76 13.38 24.90
C GLY A 559 -29.89 12.76 25.73
N TYR A 560 -29.62 12.43 27.00
CA TYR A 560 -30.66 11.93 27.91
C TYR A 560 -31.79 12.96 28.12
N VAL A 561 -31.45 14.23 28.29
CA VAL A 561 -32.45 15.31 28.43
C VAL A 561 -33.27 15.47 27.15
N ALA A 562 -32.63 15.48 25.98
CA ALA A 562 -33.32 15.58 24.70
C ALA A 562 -34.26 14.39 24.47
N MET A 563 -33.79 13.16 24.73
CA MET A 563 -34.61 11.95 24.62
C MET A 563 -35.82 12.01 25.56
N PHE A 564 -35.63 12.42 26.82
CA PHE A 564 -36.73 12.57 27.78
C PHE A 564 -37.81 13.51 27.26
N PHE A 565 -37.44 14.70 26.79
CA PHE A 565 -38.42 15.67 26.29
C PHE A 565 -39.08 15.24 24.97
N SER A 566 -38.36 14.54 24.09
CA SER A 566 -38.93 13.94 22.88
C SER A 566 -39.96 12.86 23.22
N CYS A 567 -39.68 11.99 24.19
CA CYS A 567 -40.65 11.00 24.66
C CYS A 567 -41.89 11.68 25.25
N VAL A 568 -41.72 12.72 26.09
CA VAL A 568 -42.85 13.49 26.64
C VAL A 568 -43.70 14.11 25.52
N ALA A 569 -43.06 14.73 24.52
CA ALA A 569 -43.77 15.30 23.38
C ALA A 569 -44.54 14.25 22.58
N ALA A 570 -43.96 13.06 22.37
CA ALA A 570 -44.62 11.94 21.69
C ALA A 570 -45.85 11.45 22.47
N PHE A 571 -45.74 11.25 23.78
CA PHE A 571 -46.88 10.84 24.62
C PHE A 571 -47.99 11.90 24.65
N LEU A 572 -47.63 13.19 24.73
CA LEU A 572 -48.61 14.27 24.64
C LEU A 572 -49.28 14.30 23.27
N GLY A 573 -48.52 14.11 22.19
CA GLY A 573 -49.05 14.01 20.83
C GLY A 573 -50.05 12.86 20.68
N LEU A 574 -49.70 11.66 21.16
CA LEU A 574 -50.61 10.51 21.18
C LEU A 574 -51.88 10.78 22.00
N ALA A 575 -51.74 11.38 23.19
CA ALA A 575 -52.90 11.72 24.04
C ALA A 575 -53.84 12.72 23.36
N VAL A 576 -53.30 13.74 22.68
CA VAL A 576 -54.10 14.71 21.92
C VAL A 576 -54.81 14.04 20.73
N ILE A 577 -54.14 13.16 19.99
CA ILE A 577 -54.75 12.40 18.90
C ILE A 577 -55.91 11.54 19.43
N SER A 578 -55.70 10.80 20.52
CA SER A 578 -56.75 9.98 21.14
C SER A 578 -57.92 10.82 21.65
N TRP A 579 -57.65 12.00 22.22
CA TRP A 579 -58.70 12.93 22.66
C TRP A 579 -59.54 13.39 21.47
N TYR A 580 -58.92 13.89 20.40
CA TYR A 580 -59.66 14.37 19.22
C TYR A 580 -60.42 13.24 18.52
N GLY A 581 -59.82 12.06 18.41
CA GLY A 581 -60.50 10.87 17.87
C GLY A 581 -61.73 10.50 18.67
N ALA A 582 -61.64 10.54 20.02
CA ALA A 582 -62.79 10.27 20.89
C ALA A 582 -63.91 11.32 20.73
N MET A 583 -63.55 12.60 20.57
CA MET A 583 -64.54 13.68 20.36
C MET A 583 -65.30 13.57 19.03
N ASP A 584 -64.68 13.06 17.97
CA ASP A 584 -65.36 12.84 16.69
C ASP A 584 -66.26 11.61 16.73
N SER A 585 -65.88 10.54 17.47
CA SER A 585 -66.79 9.40 17.71
C SER A 585 -68.03 9.78 18.53
N ASP A 586 -67.91 10.71 19.50
CA ASP A 586 -69.06 11.22 20.25
C ASP A 586 -70.00 12.07 19.36
N LYS A 587 -69.47 12.74 18.33
CA LYS A 587 -70.29 13.47 17.35
C LYS A 587 -71.02 12.52 16.40
N GLU A 588 -70.37 11.47 15.90
CA GLU A 588 -71.02 10.47 15.05
C GLU A 588 -72.15 9.75 15.78
N ALA A 589 -71.93 9.34 17.04
CA ALA A 589 -72.97 8.75 17.88
C ALA A 589 -74.16 9.71 18.10
N SER A 590 -73.91 11.02 18.26
CA SER A 590 -74.98 12.02 18.40
C SER A 590 -75.76 12.29 17.10
N ILE A 591 -75.14 12.08 15.93
CA ILE A 591 -75.77 12.23 14.62
C ILE A 591 -76.62 10.99 14.30
N GLU A 592 -76.14 9.78 14.61
CA GLU A 592 -76.94 8.55 14.49
C GLU A 592 -78.16 8.56 15.41
N ASP A 593 -78.03 9.00 16.67
CA ASP A 593 -79.17 9.12 17.58
C ASP A 593 -80.21 10.14 17.10
N ARG A 594 -79.78 11.24 16.47
CA ARG A 594 -80.67 12.24 15.85
C ARG A 594 -81.33 11.75 14.55
N ALA A 595 -80.63 10.92 13.76
CA ALA A 595 -81.19 10.28 12.58
C ALA A 595 -82.24 9.22 12.98
N ALA A 596 -82.01 8.48 14.07
CA ALA A 596 -82.94 7.50 14.62
C ALA A 596 -84.19 8.15 15.27
N SER A 597 -84.06 9.33 15.89
CA SER A 597 -85.22 10.05 16.44
C SER A 597 -86.07 10.75 15.36
N GLY A 598 -85.47 11.14 14.22
CA GLY A 598 -86.16 11.83 13.13
C GLY A 598 -87.04 10.94 12.23
N SER A 599 -86.97 9.61 12.38
CA SER A 599 -87.76 8.65 11.59
C SER A 599 -89.04 8.15 12.29
N ARG A 600 -89.33 8.58 13.52
CA ARG A 600 -90.51 8.13 14.29
C ARG A 600 -91.73 9.06 14.25
N ASP A 601 -91.64 10.24 13.65
CA ASP A 601 -92.73 11.24 13.57
C ASP A 601 -93.37 11.37 12.18
N ARG A 602 -93.36 10.31 11.36
CA ARG A 602 -94.15 10.24 10.11
C ARG A 602 -94.91 8.92 10.04
N ASP A 603 -95.91 8.78 10.90
CA ASP A 603 -97.08 7.91 10.72
C ASP A 603 -98.07 8.22 11.84
N GLU A 604 -98.76 9.35 11.73
CA GLU A 604 -100.11 9.60 12.28
C GLU A 604 -100.85 10.67 11.46
#